data_AF-A0A1B6GXK3-F1
#
_entry.id   AF-A0A1B6GXK3-F1
#
_cell.length_a   1.000
_cell.length_b   1.000
_cell.length_c   1.000
_cell.angle_alpha   90.00
_cell.angle_beta   90.00
_cell.angle_gamma   90.00
#
_symmetry.space_group_name_H-M   'P 1'
#
loop_
_entity.id
_entity.type
_entity.pdbx_description
1 polymer ?
#
loop_
_entity_poly.entity_id
_entity_poly.type
_entity_poly.pdbx_seq_one_letter_code
_entity_poly.pdbx_strand_id
1 'polypeptide(L)'
;FTRNLGEDSKKLIPLVGIFIGLGELVTGSILILKGTHFSKFKWGGVWIVSTGFVVQATCFFLVFLNLPNSAVFGDTYDTAILTSNIPLCLLCGMMIGIGDGCFTSQIYSLLETMYPNDSSQTVALFNFINALASATSFYSSTMLGLHTQLVILVLTGLTGSIGYAVVTGQVKRGVASQALSTH
;
A
#
# COMPACT_ATOMS: atom_id res chain seq x y z
N PHE A 1 -13.76 -18.99 3.21
CA PHE A 1 -14.20 -17.78 3.96
C PHE A 1 -14.74 -18.23 5.31
N THR A 2 -14.44 -17.57 6.41
CA THR A 2 -14.89 -18.07 7.72
C THR A 2 -16.41 -17.93 7.86
N ARG A 3 -17.14 -19.03 8.10
CA ARG A 3 -18.60 -19.03 8.37
C ARG A 3 -19.00 -18.19 9.59
N ASN A 4 -18.06 -17.86 10.47
CA ASN A 4 -18.25 -16.95 11.61
C ASN A 4 -18.45 -15.47 11.24
N LEU A 5 -18.25 -15.07 9.98
CA LEU A 5 -18.56 -13.71 9.49
C LEU A 5 -20.05 -13.55 9.08
N GLY A 6 -20.85 -14.63 9.17
CA GLY A 6 -22.27 -14.67 8.80
C GLY A 6 -22.51 -15.12 7.35
N GLU A 7 -23.75 -15.49 7.03
CA GLU A 7 -24.18 -15.95 5.68
C GLU A 7 -23.86 -14.94 4.55
N ASP A 8 -23.60 -13.68 4.89
CA ASP A 8 -23.29 -12.58 3.98
C ASP A 8 -21.79 -12.33 3.74
N SER A 9 -20.90 -13.23 4.15
CA SER A 9 -19.43 -13.11 4.03
C SER A 9 -18.92 -12.70 2.64
N LYS A 10 -19.64 -13.05 1.56
CA LYS A 10 -19.31 -12.68 0.18
C LYS A 10 -19.60 -11.20 -0.15
N LYS A 11 -20.57 -10.58 0.53
CA LYS A 11 -20.90 -9.15 0.37
C LYS A 11 -19.88 -8.24 1.07
N LEU A 12 -19.11 -8.78 2.02
CA LEU A 12 -18.04 -8.02 2.67
C LEU A 12 -16.88 -7.68 1.74
N ILE A 13 -16.59 -8.52 0.74
CA ILE A 13 -15.47 -8.31 -0.19
C ILE A 13 -15.61 -6.97 -0.94
N PRO A 14 -16.73 -6.69 -1.65
CA PRO A 14 -16.90 -5.39 -2.30
C PRO A 14 -17.00 -4.25 -1.29
N LEU A 15 -17.55 -4.48 -0.08
CA LEU A 15 -17.64 -3.45 0.96
C LEU A 15 -16.25 -3.02 1.47
N VAL A 16 -15.35 -3.97 1.73
CA VAL A 16 -13.95 -3.70 2.06
C VAL A 16 -13.26 -2.93 0.92
N GLY A 17 -13.53 -3.31 -0.33
CA GLY A 17 -13.03 -2.57 -1.51
C GLY A 17 -13.42 -1.09 -1.52
N ILE A 18 -14.67 -0.77 -1.16
CA ILE A 18 -15.12 0.63 -1.03
C ILE A 18 -14.35 1.36 0.07
N PHE A 19 -14.14 0.72 1.22
CA PHE A 19 -13.39 1.33 2.33
C PHE A 19 -11.90 1.54 2.01
N ILE A 20 -11.29 0.65 1.21
CA ILE A 20 -9.93 0.84 0.67
C ILE A 20 -9.89 2.14 -0.15
N GLY A 21 -10.80 2.29 -1.12
CA GLY A 21 -10.87 3.51 -1.94
C GLY A 21 -11.13 4.79 -1.12
N LEU A 22 -11.95 4.72 -0.07
CA LEU A 22 -12.13 5.84 0.87
C LEU A 22 -10.83 6.18 1.61
N GLY A 23 -10.04 5.19 2.02
CA GLY A 23 -8.73 5.40 2.64
C GLY A 23 -7.74 6.13 1.72
N GLU A 24 -7.72 5.79 0.43
CA GLU A 24 -6.90 6.46 -0.58
C GLU A 24 -7.34 7.92 -0.77
N LEU A 25 -8.64 8.18 -0.87
CA LEU A 25 -9.19 9.54 -0.98
C LEU A 25 -8.83 10.42 0.22
N VAL A 26 -8.92 9.87 1.43
CA VAL A 26 -8.50 10.56 2.67
C VAL A 26 -7.02 10.90 2.60
N THR A 27 -6.19 9.97 2.14
CA THR A 27 -4.74 10.18 2.01
C THR A 27 -4.40 11.27 1.02
N GLY A 28 -4.98 11.23 -0.19
CA GLY A 28 -4.82 12.29 -1.18
C GLY A 28 -5.23 13.66 -0.63
N SER A 29 -6.36 13.72 0.06
CA SER A 29 -6.85 14.95 0.69
C SER A 29 -5.87 15.51 1.74
N ILE A 30 -5.34 14.64 2.61
CA ILE A 30 -4.35 15.02 3.63
C ILE A 30 -3.05 15.51 2.98
N LEU A 31 -2.58 14.83 1.94
CA LEU A 31 -1.35 15.19 1.22
C LEU A 31 -1.49 16.51 0.46
N ILE A 32 -2.65 16.80 -0.12
CA ILE A 32 -2.94 18.09 -0.75
C ILE A 32 -2.91 19.20 0.30
N LEU A 33 -3.60 19.02 1.43
CA LEU A 33 -3.68 20.03 2.49
C LEU A 33 -2.33 20.27 3.19
N LYS A 34 -1.57 19.20 3.43
CA LYS A 34 -0.30 19.27 4.17
C LYS A 34 0.94 19.31 3.27
N GLY A 35 0.80 19.25 1.95
CA GLY A 35 1.91 19.21 0.99
C GLY A 35 2.86 20.40 1.11
N THR A 36 2.32 21.58 1.45
CA THR A 36 3.11 22.80 1.71
C THR A 36 3.96 22.71 2.99
N HIS A 37 3.51 21.93 3.98
CA HIS A 37 4.25 21.70 5.23
C HIS A 37 5.34 20.64 5.04
N PHE A 38 5.06 19.57 4.28
CA PHE A 38 6.02 18.50 4.00
C PHE A 38 7.11 18.89 2.99
N SER A 39 6.82 19.83 2.07
CA SER A 39 7.79 20.39 1.12
C SER A 39 8.98 21.09 1.81
N LYS A 40 8.78 21.64 3.02
CA LYS A 40 9.87 22.25 3.81
C LYS A 40 10.86 21.24 4.34
N PHE A 41 10.49 19.96 4.44
CA PHE A 41 11.36 18.93 5.02
C PHE A 41 12.15 18.24 3.91
N LYS A 42 13.49 18.28 3.99
CA LYS A 42 14.40 17.65 3.02
C LYS A 42 14.11 16.16 2.78
N TRP A 43 13.41 15.48 3.67
CA TRP A 43 13.06 14.06 3.59
C TRP A 43 11.55 13.79 3.68
N GLY A 44 10.69 14.79 3.43
CA GLY A 44 9.24 14.69 3.60
C GLY A 44 8.62 13.46 2.94
N GLY A 45 8.98 13.18 1.68
CA GLY A 45 8.47 11.99 0.97
C GLY A 45 8.87 10.65 1.59
N VAL A 46 10.09 10.52 2.11
CA VAL A 46 10.55 9.28 2.78
C VAL A 46 9.81 9.08 4.10
N TRP A 47 9.53 10.17 4.84
CA TRP A 47 8.70 10.11 6.04
C TRP A 47 7.26 9.67 5.71
N ILE A 48 6.67 10.20 4.66
CA ILE A 48 5.31 9.83 4.23
C ILE A 48 5.25 8.33 3.87
N VAL A 49 6.18 7.84 3.04
CA VAL A 49 6.27 6.41 2.67
C VAL A 49 6.51 5.52 3.89
N SER A 50 7.38 5.93 4.82
CA SER A 50 7.64 5.18 6.05
C SER A 50 6.41 5.10 6.94
N THR A 51 5.67 6.20 7.12
CA THR A 51 4.42 6.18 7.89
C THR A 51 3.34 5.31 7.23
N GLY A 52 3.22 5.36 5.91
CA GLY A 52 2.33 4.48 5.15
C GLY A 52 2.66 3.01 5.36
N PHE A 53 3.95 2.64 5.28
CA PHE A 53 4.40 1.29 5.56
C PHE A 53 4.07 0.82 6.98
N VAL A 54 4.28 1.66 8.00
CA VAL A 54 3.96 1.31 9.39
C VAL A 54 2.45 1.07 9.58
N VAL A 55 1.60 1.93 8.99
CA VAL A 55 0.14 1.75 9.02
C VAL A 55 -0.26 0.44 8.34
N GLN A 56 0.34 0.15 7.18
CA GLN A 56 0.04 -1.07 6.42
C GLN A 56 0.56 -2.34 7.12
N ALA A 57 1.75 -2.31 7.71
CA ALA A 57 2.29 -3.39 8.52
C ALA A 57 1.44 -3.67 9.77
N THR A 58 0.96 -2.60 10.44
CA THR A 58 0.02 -2.71 11.56
C THR A 58 -1.28 -3.37 11.10
N CYS A 59 -1.78 -2.99 9.92
CA CYS A 59 -2.96 -3.62 9.36
C CYS A 59 -2.74 -5.11 9.05
N PHE A 60 -1.60 -5.48 8.46
CA PHE A 60 -1.28 -6.88 8.20
C PHE A 60 -1.18 -7.69 9.50
N PHE A 61 -0.64 -7.11 10.57
CA PHE A 61 -0.65 -7.73 11.89
C PHE A 61 -2.07 -7.92 12.44
N LEU A 62 -2.96 -6.92 12.28
CA LEU A 62 -4.37 -7.03 12.66
C LEU A 62 -5.11 -8.09 11.84
N VAL A 63 -4.85 -8.18 10.53
CA VAL A 63 -5.43 -9.20 9.64
C VAL A 63 -4.95 -10.60 10.04
N PHE A 64 -3.66 -10.76 10.36
CA PHE A 64 -3.11 -12.01 10.86
C PHE A 64 -3.75 -12.45 12.19
N LEU A 65 -4.02 -11.51 13.10
CA LEU A 65 -4.72 -11.79 14.35
C LEU A 65 -6.22 -12.07 14.17
N ASN A 66 -6.84 -11.52 13.12
CA ASN A 66 -8.30 -11.59 12.91
C ASN A 66 -8.75 -12.75 12.01
N LEU A 67 -7.91 -13.26 11.11
CA LEU A 67 -8.27 -14.31 10.15
C LEU A 67 -7.42 -15.57 10.30
N PRO A 68 -8.03 -16.77 10.33
CA PRO A 68 -7.29 -18.03 10.33
C PRO A 68 -6.65 -18.30 8.96
N ASN A 69 -5.51 -18.99 8.95
CA ASN A 69 -4.67 -19.27 7.77
C ASN A 69 -5.42 -19.89 6.58
N SER A 70 -6.47 -20.67 6.87
CA SER A 70 -7.28 -21.39 5.87
C SER A 70 -8.39 -20.56 5.22
N ALA A 71 -8.55 -19.28 5.58
CA ALA A 71 -9.64 -18.43 5.08
C ALA A 71 -9.66 -18.28 3.54
N VAL A 72 -8.49 -18.39 2.89
CA VAL A 72 -8.29 -18.27 1.43
C VAL A 72 -8.73 -19.53 0.67
N PHE A 73 -8.70 -20.73 1.29
CA PHE A 73 -8.96 -21.99 0.58
C PHE A 73 -10.38 -22.55 0.71
N GLY A 74 -11.21 -22.01 1.61
CA GLY A 74 -12.58 -22.51 1.77
C GLY A 74 -13.18 -22.17 3.13
N ASP A 75 -14.43 -22.56 3.34
CA ASP A 75 -15.13 -22.38 4.62
C ASP A 75 -14.48 -23.25 5.70
N THR A 76 -13.78 -22.63 6.64
CA THR A 76 -13.09 -23.33 7.73
C THR A 76 -13.77 -22.99 9.06
N TYR A 77 -13.98 -24.02 9.89
CA TYR A 77 -14.52 -23.93 11.26
C TYR A 77 -13.45 -23.60 12.31
N ASP A 78 -12.20 -23.36 11.88
CA ASP A 78 -11.09 -23.05 12.78
C ASP A 78 -11.31 -21.71 13.45
N THR A 79 -11.16 -21.72 14.76
CA THR A 79 -11.31 -20.56 15.63
C THR A 79 -10.25 -19.53 15.27
N ALA A 80 -10.68 -18.43 14.64
CA ALA A 80 -9.93 -17.18 14.70
C ALA A 80 -9.68 -16.87 16.19
N ILE A 81 -8.44 -16.51 16.55
CA ILE A 81 -8.04 -16.22 17.94
C ILE A 81 -8.85 -15.02 18.51
N LEU A 82 -9.44 -14.21 17.63
CA LEU A 82 -10.38 -13.13 17.96
C LEU A 82 -11.72 -13.35 17.22
N THR A 83 -12.85 -13.14 17.88
CA THR A 83 -14.19 -13.15 17.24
C THR A 83 -14.18 -12.24 16.02
N SER A 84 -14.40 -12.83 14.83
CA SER A 84 -14.35 -12.09 13.57
C SER A 84 -15.39 -10.97 13.59
N ASN A 85 -14.94 -9.72 13.53
CA ASN A 85 -15.78 -8.54 13.72
C ASN A 85 -15.76 -7.70 12.44
N ILE A 86 -16.93 -7.52 11.83
CA ILE A 86 -17.13 -6.75 10.58
C ILE A 86 -16.45 -5.37 10.61
N PRO A 87 -16.64 -4.51 11.64
CA PRO A 87 -15.96 -3.22 11.73
C PRO A 87 -14.43 -3.30 11.72
N LEU A 88 -13.82 -4.36 12.28
CA LEU A 88 -12.37 -4.54 12.20
C LEU A 88 -11.92 -4.82 10.77
N CYS A 89 -12.68 -5.62 10.02
CA CYS A 89 -12.40 -5.89 8.61
C CYS A 89 -12.48 -4.62 7.76
N LEU A 90 -13.50 -3.77 7.98
CA LEU A 90 -13.64 -2.49 7.31
C LEU A 90 -12.54 -1.49 7.68
N LEU A 91 -12.16 -1.45 8.96
CA LEU A 91 -11.04 -0.64 9.44
C LEU A 91 -9.72 -1.08 8.79
N CYS A 92 -9.49 -2.39 8.66
CA CYS A 92 -8.33 -2.93 7.96
C CYS A 92 -8.31 -2.49 6.48
N GLY A 93 -9.45 -2.57 5.78
CA GLY A 93 -9.57 -2.05 4.41
C GLY A 93 -9.18 -0.56 4.32
N MET A 94 -9.70 0.25 5.23
CA MET A 94 -9.36 1.68 5.28
C MET A 94 -7.87 1.93 5.57
N MET A 95 -7.26 1.20 6.52
CA MET A 95 -5.83 1.31 6.82
C MET A 95 -4.94 0.89 5.64
N ILE A 96 -5.32 -0.17 4.91
CA ILE A 96 -4.63 -0.60 3.69
C ILE A 96 -4.69 0.52 2.63
N GLY A 97 -5.87 1.09 2.39
CA GLY A 97 -6.03 2.20 1.45
C GLY A 97 -5.22 3.45 1.83
N ILE A 98 -5.09 3.72 3.14
CA ILE A 98 -4.24 4.82 3.61
C ILE A 98 -2.75 4.55 3.33
N GLY A 99 -2.30 3.32 3.58
CA GLY A 99 -0.92 2.91 3.26
C GLY A 99 -0.63 2.98 1.77
N ASP A 100 -1.51 2.39 0.95
CA ASP A 100 -1.35 2.36 -0.51
C ASP A 100 -1.38 3.76 -1.12
N GLY A 101 -2.33 4.60 -0.69
CA GLY A 101 -2.42 5.99 -1.11
C GLY A 101 -1.14 6.78 -0.81
N CYS A 102 -0.45 6.49 0.29
CA CYS A 102 0.85 7.12 0.61
C CYS A 102 1.93 6.69 -0.38
N PHE A 103 2.07 5.39 -0.63
CA PHE A 103 3.07 4.86 -1.57
C PHE A 103 2.83 5.38 -2.99
N THR A 104 1.61 5.22 -3.48
CA THR A 104 1.20 5.59 -4.83
C THR A 104 1.42 7.09 -5.07
N SER A 105 0.98 7.95 -4.15
CA SER A 105 1.18 9.40 -4.27
C SER A 105 2.67 9.77 -4.33
N GLN A 106 3.50 9.18 -3.44
CA GLN A 106 4.92 9.51 -3.36
C GLN A 106 5.73 8.96 -4.54
N ILE A 107 5.37 7.79 -5.07
CA ILE A 107 5.97 7.23 -6.29
C ILE A 107 5.66 8.12 -7.49
N TYR A 108 4.41 8.55 -7.67
CA TYR A 108 4.06 9.45 -8.77
C TYR A 108 4.83 10.77 -8.69
N SER A 109 4.95 11.39 -7.51
CA SER A 109 5.76 12.59 -7.33
C SER A 109 7.24 12.37 -7.65
N LEU A 110 7.78 11.20 -7.35
CA LEU A 110 9.18 10.85 -7.67
C LEU A 110 9.37 10.67 -9.19
N LEU A 111 8.46 9.98 -9.87
CA LEU A 111 8.48 9.80 -11.33
C LEU A 111 8.42 11.15 -12.05
N GLU A 112 7.53 12.04 -11.61
CA GLU A 112 7.40 13.39 -12.17
C GLU A 112 8.69 14.21 -11.98
N THR A 113 9.37 14.05 -10.84
CA THR A 113 10.65 14.71 -10.57
C THR A 113 11.79 14.14 -11.44
N MET A 114 11.80 12.84 -11.70
CA MET A 114 12.84 12.17 -12.50
C MET A 114 12.67 12.38 -14.00
N TYR A 115 11.42 12.39 -14.48
CA TYR A 115 11.08 12.45 -15.90
C TYR A 115 10.02 13.54 -16.16
N PRO A 116 10.36 14.83 -15.94
CA PRO A 116 9.38 15.92 -16.05
C PRO A 116 8.83 16.09 -17.48
N ASN A 117 9.62 15.81 -18.50
CA ASN A 117 9.22 15.95 -19.91
C ASN A 117 8.43 14.74 -20.45
N ASP A 118 8.62 13.56 -19.85
CA ASP A 118 8.05 12.29 -20.30
C ASP A 118 7.17 11.64 -19.20
N SER A 119 6.55 12.47 -18.36
CA SER A 119 5.80 12.04 -17.18
C SER A 119 4.64 11.11 -17.55
N SER A 120 3.91 11.40 -18.63
CA SER A 120 2.78 10.58 -19.10
C SER A 120 3.21 9.16 -19.52
N GLN A 121 4.32 9.04 -20.25
CA GLN A 121 4.86 7.74 -20.67
C GLN A 121 5.38 6.95 -19.47
N THR A 122 6.03 7.62 -18.53
CA THR A 122 6.57 7.00 -17.32
C THR A 122 5.44 6.48 -16.41
N VAL A 123 4.37 7.25 -16.25
CA VAL A 123 3.15 6.85 -15.54
C VAL A 123 2.47 5.65 -16.21
N ALA A 124 2.40 5.64 -17.54
CA ALA A 124 1.83 4.52 -18.28
C ALA A 124 2.64 3.23 -18.07
N LEU A 125 3.97 3.32 -18.12
CA LEU A 125 4.86 2.19 -17.85
C LEU A 125 4.71 1.68 -16.41
N PHE A 126 4.62 2.59 -15.43
CA PHE A 126 4.39 2.22 -14.04
C PHE A 126 3.06 1.48 -13.86
N ASN A 127 1.98 1.99 -14.44
CA ASN A 127 0.66 1.35 -14.36
C ASN A 127 0.65 -0.03 -15.03
N PHE A 128 1.38 -0.20 -16.13
CA PHE A 128 1.56 -1.50 -16.78
C PHE A 128 2.27 -2.51 -15.88
N ILE A 129 3.37 -2.11 -15.24
CA ILE A 129 4.10 -2.97 -14.29
C ILE A 129 3.22 -3.30 -13.08
N ASN A 130 2.46 -2.33 -12.56
CA ASN A 130 1.54 -2.53 -11.45
C ASN A 130 0.43 -3.54 -11.81
N ALA A 131 -0.13 -3.44 -13.02
CA ALA A 131 -1.12 -4.40 -13.51
C ALA A 131 -0.54 -5.82 -13.62
N LEU A 132 0.69 -5.96 -14.13
CA LEU A 132 1.38 -7.25 -14.20
C LEU A 132 1.66 -7.84 -12.82
N ALA A 133 2.10 -7.00 -11.87
CA ALA A 133 2.32 -7.39 -10.48
C ALA A 133 1.01 -7.83 -9.80
N SER A 134 -0.08 -7.09 -10.03
CA SER A 134 -1.41 -7.43 -9.52
C SER A 134 -1.93 -8.75 -10.09
N ALA A 135 -1.78 -8.98 -11.39
CA ALA A 135 -2.12 -10.26 -12.02
C ALA A 135 -1.32 -11.43 -11.42
N THR A 136 -0.02 -11.23 -11.19
CA THR A 136 0.85 -12.22 -10.56
C THR A 136 0.45 -12.50 -9.11
N SER A 137 0.05 -11.47 -8.37
CA SER A 137 -0.45 -11.58 -7.00
C SER A 137 -1.75 -12.38 -6.95
N PHE A 138 -2.69 -12.13 -7.86
CA PHE A 138 -3.92 -12.90 -7.96
C PHE A 138 -3.67 -14.36 -8.36
N TYR A 139 -2.74 -14.61 -9.27
CA TYR A 139 -2.34 -15.98 -9.60
C TYR A 139 -1.75 -16.69 -8.39
N SER A 140 -0.84 -16.04 -7.67
CA SER A 140 -0.21 -16.59 -6.46
C SER A 140 -1.21 -16.85 -5.34
N SER A 141 -2.27 -16.03 -5.23
CA SER A 141 -3.37 -16.22 -4.28
C SER A 141 -4.16 -17.51 -4.50
N THR A 142 -4.11 -18.13 -5.68
CA THR A 142 -4.78 -19.42 -5.94
C THR A 142 -4.02 -20.62 -5.37
N MET A 143 -2.71 -20.46 -5.10
CA MET A 143 -1.84 -21.56 -4.64
C MET A 143 -1.33 -21.37 -3.20
N LEU A 144 -1.34 -20.14 -2.67
CA LEU A 144 -0.73 -19.79 -1.38
C LEU A 144 -1.78 -19.45 -0.32
N GLY A 145 -1.54 -19.89 0.92
CA GLY A 145 -2.38 -19.57 2.07
C GLY A 145 -2.26 -18.10 2.51
N LEU A 146 -3.27 -17.64 3.27
CA LEU A 146 -3.40 -16.24 3.67
C LEU A 146 -2.13 -15.72 4.36
N HIS A 147 -1.57 -16.49 5.29
CA HIS A 147 -0.40 -16.05 6.06
C HIS A 147 0.82 -15.88 5.17
N THR A 148 1.02 -16.77 4.20
CA THR A 148 2.14 -16.68 3.25
C THR A 148 2.00 -15.44 2.36
N GLN A 149 0.78 -15.11 1.92
CA GLN A 149 0.53 -13.90 1.14
C GLN A 149 0.80 -12.62 1.95
N LEU A 150 0.42 -12.58 3.23
CA LEU A 150 0.73 -11.45 4.11
C LEU A 150 2.24 -11.27 4.32
N VAL A 151 2.98 -12.36 4.54
CA VAL A 151 4.44 -12.30 4.71
C VAL A 151 5.10 -11.77 3.44
N ILE A 152 4.67 -12.24 2.26
CA ILE A 152 5.17 -11.74 0.98
C ILE A 152 4.91 -10.23 0.85
N LEU A 153 3.69 -9.77 1.15
CA LEU A 153 3.32 -8.35 1.10
C LEU A 153 4.15 -7.47 2.03
N VAL A 154 4.44 -7.94 3.26
CA VAL A 154 5.30 -7.20 4.20
C VAL A 154 6.72 -7.10 3.68
N LEU A 155 7.28 -8.19 3.15
CA LEU A 155 8.64 -8.21 2.63
C LEU A 155 8.78 -7.35 1.38
N THR A 156 7.86 -7.50 0.41
CA THR A 156 7.87 -6.68 -0.81
C THR A 156 7.63 -5.21 -0.48
N GLY A 157 6.71 -4.91 0.44
CA GLY A 157 6.49 -3.55 0.94
C GLY A 157 7.72 -2.93 1.60
N LEU A 158 8.45 -3.70 2.41
CA LEU A 158 9.69 -3.25 3.04
C LEU A 158 10.75 -2.95 1.98
N THR A 159 10.94 -3.85 1.01
CA THR A 159 11.88 -3.63 -0.10
C THR A 159 11.50 -2.41 -0.94
N GLY A 160 10.20 -2.18 -1.17
CA GLY A 160 9.69 -1.00 -1.86
C GLY A 160 9.97 0.30 -1.09
N SER A 161 9.77 0.30 0.23
CA SER A 161 10.07 1.45 1.10
C SER A 161 11.57 1.80 1.09
N ILE A 162 12.44 0.79 1.18
CA ILE A 162 13.90 0.97 1.08
C ILE A 162 14.29 1.48 -0.32
N GLY A 163 13.74 0.87 -1.37
CA GLY A 163 13.97 1.29 -2.76
C GLY A 163 13.60 2.74 -2.98
N TYR A 164 12.43 3.16 -2.50
CA TYR A 164 12.00 4.56 -2.56
C TYR A 164 12.97 5.50 -1.84
N ALA A 165 13.42 5.14 -0.63
CA ALA A 165 14.36 5.96 0.13
C ALA A 165 15.71 6.13 -0.59
N VAL A 166 16.23 5.06 -1.19
CA VAL A 166 17.49 5.07 -1.95
C VAL A 166 17.35 5.94 -3.20
N VAL A 167 16.33 5.72 -4.03
CA VAL A 167 16.12 6.47 -5.27
C VAL A 167 15.88 7.94 -4.98
N THR A 168 15.04 8.26 -4.00
CA THR A 168 14.81 9.65 -3.56
C THR A 168 16.11 10.33 -3.11
N GLY A 169 16.98 9.60 -2.40
CA GLY A 169 18.30 10.10 -2.00
C GLY A 169 19.21 10.38 -3.20
N GLN A 170 19.21 9.50 -4.20
CA GLN A 170 20.00 9.66 -5.43
C GLN A 170 19.51 10.84 -6.27
N VAL A 171 18.21 10.96 -6.50
CA VAL A 171 17.61 12.07 -7.27
C VAL A 171 17.95 13.41 -6.63
N LYS A 172 17.82 13.54 -5.31
CA LYS A 172 18.17 14.78 -4.59
C LYS A 172 19.65 15.14 -4.71
N ARG A 173 20.55 14.15 -4.68
CA ARG A 173 21.99 14.38 -4.90
C ARG A 173 22.28 14.82 -6.33
N GLY A 174 21.62 14.22 -7.32
CA GLY A 174 21.75 14.60 -8.73
C GLY A 174 21.31 16.05 -8.97
N VAL A 175 20.14 16.44 -8.46
CA VAL A 175 19.63 17.81 -8.56
C VAL A 175 20.57 18.81 -7.88
N ALA A 176 21.09 18.49 -6.68
CA ALA A 176 22.04 19.35 -5.98
C ALA A 176 23.37 19.53 -6.74
N SER A 177 23.85 18.47 -7.41
CA SER A 177 25.08 18.53 -8.21
C SER A 177 24.93 19.40 -9.46
N GLN A 178 23.77 19.35 -10.13
CA GLN A 178 23.49 20.20 -11.30
C GLN A 178 23.41 21.68 -10.93
N ALA A 179 22.81 22.01 -9.78
CA ALA A 179 22.72 23.39 -9.30
C ALA A 179 24.08 24.03 -8.95
N LEU A 180 25.09 23.21 -8.61
CA LEU A 180 26.46 23.67 -8.33
C LEU A 180 27.29 23.89 -9.59
N SER A 181 26.97 23.24 -10.71
CA SER A 181 27.68 23.40 -11.99
C SER A 181 27.22 24.58 -12.84
N THR A 182 26.10 25.21 -12.48
CA THR A 182 25.55 26.40 -13.16
C THR A 182 25.95 27.73 -12.51
N HIS A 183 26.83 27.69 -11.52
CA HIS A 183 27.46 28.86 -10.88
C HIS A 183 28.97 28.81 -11.09
#